data_AF-A0A925CX80-F1
#
_entry.id   AF-A0A925CX80-F1
#
_cell.length_a   1.000
_cell.length_b   1.000
_cell.length_c   1.000
_cell.angle_alpha   90.00
_cell.angle_beta   90.00
_cell.angle_gamma   90.00
#
_symmetry.space_group_name_H-M   'P 1'
#
loop_
_entity.id
_entity.type
_entity.pdbx_description
1 polymer ?
#
loop_
_entity_poly.entity_id
_entity_poly.type
_entity_poly.pdbx_seq_one_letter_code
_entity_poly.pdbx_strand_id
1 'polypeptide(L)'
;LLFGLYGIYAAATEGIAKAWITNIAHGKETATAVGFYSSCQSVAALFASVIAAFCWRYVGSDSVFILAAALTMIATLWIARVRSVN
;
A
#
# COMPACT_ATOMS: atom_id res chain seq x y z
N LEU A 1 19.19 -3.49 11.70
CA LEU A 1 17.91 -3.60 12.42
C LEU A 1 16.73 -2.98 11.67
N LEU A 2 16.79 -1.70 11.27
CA LEU A 2 15.69 -1.00 10.58
C LEU A 2 15.21 -1.68 9.29
N PHE A 3 16.14 -2.22 8.49
CA PHE A 3 15.80 -2.97 7.27
C PHE A 3 15.03 -4.27 7.56
N GLY A 4 15.34 -4.96 8.65
CA GLY A 4 14.63 -6.18 9.06
C GLY A 4 13.21 -5.89 9.53
N LEU A 5 13.03 -4.81 10.31
CA LEU A 5 11.70 -4.33 10.71
C LEU A 5 10.85 -3.94 9.49
N TYR A 6 11.43 -3.21 8.54
CA TYR A 6 10.76 -2.87 7.29
C TYR A 6 10.40 -4.12 6.47
N GLY A 7 11.29 -5.12 6.41
CA GLY A 7 11.04 -6.39 5.74
C GLY A 7 9.88 -7.16 6.35
N ILE A 8 9.80 -7.22 7.68
CA ILE A 8 8.67 -7.85 8.40
C ILE A 8 7.37 -7.09 8.10
N TYR A 9 7.40 -5.75 8.14
CA TYR A 9 6.26 -4.91 7.79
C TYR A 9 5.77 -5.15 6.36
N ALA A 10 6.69 -5.16 5.39
CA ALA A 10 6.37 -5.38 3.98
C ALA A 10 5.79 -6.79 3.75
N ALA A 11 6.40 -7.81 4.34
CA ALA A 11 5.93 -9.20 4.24
C ALA A 11 4.54 -9.38 4.86
N ALA A 12 4.29 -8.77 6.03
CA ALA A 12 2.99 -8.81 6.68
C ALA A 12 1.92 -8.10 5.83
N THR A 13 2.22 -6.92 5.30
CA THR A 13 1.25 -6.11 4.55
C THR A 13 0.89 -6.77 3.22
N GLU A 14 1.87 -7.22 2.44
CA GLU A 14 1.60 -7.89 1.16
C GLU A 14 0.92 -9.25 1.34
N GLY A 15 1.30 -10.01 2.38
CA GLY A 15 0.71 -11.31 2.68
C GLY A 15 -0.77 -11.21 3.07
N ILE A 16 -1.10 -10.27 3.96
CA ILE A 16 -2.48 -10.04 4.41
C ILE A 16 -3.36 -9.56 3.26
N ALA A 17 -2.88 -8.64 2.41
CA ALA A 17 -3.65 -8.13 1.27
C ALA A 17 -4.02 -9.24 0.28
N LYS A 18 -3.05 -10.08 -0.10
CA LYS A 18 -3.29 -11.22 -1.01
C LYS A 18 -4.23 -12.25 -0.39
N ALA A 19 -4.05 -12.58 0.89
CA ALA A 19 -4.94 -13.51 1.61
C ALA A 19 -6.40 -13.00 1.65
N TRP A 20 -6.58 -11.70 1.89
CA TRP A 20 -7.92 -11.09 1.92
C TRP A 20 -8.59 -11.11 0.55
N ILE A 21 -7.85 -10.82 -0.52
CA ILE A 21 -8.34 -10.91 -1.90
C ILE A 21 -8.75 -12.34 -2.24
N THR A 22 -7.94 -13.34 -1.87
CA THR A 22 -8.26 -14.74 -2.14
C THR A 22 -9.48 -15.25 -1.36
N ASN A 23 -9.79 -14.65 -0.20
CA ASN A 23 -10.97 -14.98 0.57
C ASN A 23 -12.27 -14.38 -0.02
N ILE A 24 -12.15 -13.29 -0.77
CA ILE A 24 -13.30 -12.61 -1.41
C ILE A 24 -13.52 -13.14 -2.84
N ALA A 25 -12.45 -13.52 -3.55
CA ALA A 25 -12.54 -14.01 -4.92
C ALA A 25 -13.11 -15.44 -4.99
N HIS A 26 -14.07 -15.68 -5.89
CA HIS A 26 -14.55 -17.03 -6.20
C HIS A 26 -13.39 -17.90 -6.72
N GLY A 27 -13.29 -19.14 -6.24
CA GLY A 27 -12.07 -19.98 -6.31
C GLY A 27 -11.45 -20.23 -7.70
N LYS A 28 -12.13 -19.90 -8.80
CA LYS A 28 -11.59 -20.00 -10.17
C LYS A 28 -10.87 -18.73 -10.66
N GLU A 29 -11.14 -17.57 -10.03
CA GLU A 29 -10.66 -16.24 -10.42
C GLU A 29 -9.63 -15.64 -9.44
N THR A 30 -9.21 -16.40 -8.42
CA THR A 30 -8.26 -15.96 -7.37
C THR A 30 -6.92 -15.51 -7.94
N ALA A 31 -6.37 -16.24 -8.92
CA ALA A 31 -5.13 -15.87 -9.60
C ALA A 31 -5.26 -14.55 -10.39
N THR A 32 -6.38 -14.37 -11.11
CA THR A 32 -6.69 -13.15 -11.86
C THR A 32 -6.86 -11.96 -10.93
N ALA A 33 -7.57 -12.12 -9.82
CA ALA A 33 -7.80 -11.07 -8.83
C ALA A 33 -6.50 -10.59 -8.16
N VAL A 34 -5.62 -11.52 -7.78
CA VAL A 34 -4.29 -11.19 -7.21
C VAL A 34 -3.36 -10.56 -8.25
N GLY A 35 -3.41 -11.03 -9.49
CA GLY A 35 -2.66 -10.45 -10.62
C GLY A 35 -3.10 -9.02 -10.94
N PHE A 36 -4.41 -8.76 -10.93
CA PHE A 36 -4.97 -7.42 -11.10
C PHE A 36 -4.54 -6.48 -9.97
N TYR A 37 -4.62 -6.93 -8.72
CA TYR A 37 -4.14 -6.15 -7.57
C TYR A 37 -2.66 -5.77 -7.70
N SER A 38 -1.80 -6.73 -8.06
CA SER A 38 -0.35 -6.49 -8.23
C SER A 38 -0.05 -5.53 -9.39
N SER A 39 -0.86 -5.58 -10.44
CA SER A 39 -0.76 -4.62 -11.57
C SER A 39 -1.14 -3.21 -11.12
N CYS A 40 -2.26 -3.06 -10.39
CA CYS A 40 -2.66 -1.79 -9.81
C CYS A 40 -1.63 -1.24 -8.82
N GLN A 41 -1.04 -2.11 -7.98
CA GLN A 41 0.04 -1.75 -7.06
C GLN A 41 1.24 -1.16 -7.82
N SER A 42 1.63 -1.77 -8.93
CA SER A 42 2.76 -1.31 -9.75
C SER A 42 2.49 0.04 -10.40
N VAL A 43 1.29 0.24 -10.94
CA VAL A 43 0.86 1.53 -11.50
C VAL A 43 0.85 2.61 -10.41
N ALA A 44 0.30 2.30 -9.23
CA ALA A 44 0.31 3.21 -8.10
C ALA A 44 1.74 3.57 -7.64
N ALA A 45 2.66 2.60 -7.62
CA ALA A 45 4.07 2.83 -7.29
C ALA A 45 4.77 3.75 -8.31
N LEU A 46 4.41 3.64 -9.58
CA LEU A 46 4.91 4.53 -10.63
C LEU A 46 4.44 5.98 -10.39
N PHE A 47 3.15 6.19 -10.13
CA PHE A 47 2.62 7.51 -9.78
C PHE A 47 3.24 8.06 -8.48
N ALA A 48 3.36 7.22 -7.46
CA ALA A 48 3.98 7.60 -6.19
C ALA A 48 5.42 8.06 -6.38
N SER A 49 6.19 7.41 -7.26
CA SER A 49 7.56 7.80 -7.57
C SER A 49 7.64 9.16 -8.26
N VAL A 50 6.73 9.44 -9.21
CA VAL A 50 6.65 10.76 -9.88
C VAL A 50 6.30 11.86 -8.88
N ILE A 51 5.31 11.62 -8.02
CA ILE A 51 4.89 12.58 -6.99
C ILE A 51 6.02 12.82 -5.98
N ALA A 52 6.69 11.75 -5.52
CA ALA A 52 7.82 11.85 -4.61
C ALA A 52 8.98 12.64 -5.23
N ALA A 53 9.32 12.37 -6.49
CA ALA A 53 10.37 13.11 -7.20
C ALA A 53 10.04 14.60 -7.33
N PHE A 54 8.78 14.93 -7.64
CA PHE A 54 8.32 16.31 -7.72
C PHE A 54 8.37 17.00 -6.35
N CYS A 55 7.81 16.38 -5.31
CA CYS A 55 7.80 16.96 -3.96
C CYS A 55 9.23 17.18 -3.43
N TRP A 56 10.12 16.21 -3.62
CA TRP A 56 11.52 16.31 -3.21
C TRP A 56 12.25 17.46 -3.92
N ARG A 57 11.98 17.66 -5.22
CA ARG A 57 12.68 18.66 -6.05
C ARG A 57 12.34 20.10 -5.66
N TYR A 58 11.09 20.39 -5.28
CA TYR A 58 10.62 21.76 -5.03
C TYR A 58 10.64 22.18 -3.56
N VAL A 59 10.41 21.25 -2.62
CA VAL A 59 10.22 21.58 -1.19
C VAL A 59 11.31 20.93 -0.30
N GLY A 60 12.03 19.94 -0.83
CA GLY A 60 13.07 19.20 -0.10
C GLY A 60 12.60 17.83 0.39
N SER A 61 13.53 17.05 0.95
CA SER A 61 13.31 15.65 1.33
C SER A 61 12.23 15.45 2.39
N ASP A 62 12.09 16.39 3.31
CA ASP A 62 11.15 16.28 4.44
C ASP A 62 9.69 16.25 3.99
N SER A 63 9.38 16.91 2.87
CA SER A 63 8.03 16.96 2.31
C SER A 63 7.50 15.57 1.90
N VAL A 64 8.37 14.72 1.36
CA VAL A 64 8.01 13.36 0.93
C VAL A 64 7.69 12.48 2.13
N PHE A 65 8.43 12.62 3.23
CA PHE A 65 8.17 11.88 4.47
C PHE A 65 6.87 12.33 5.15
N ILE A 66 6.59 13.64 5.19
CA ILE A 66 5.34 14.17 5.74
C ILE A 66 4.14 13.71 4.90
N LEU A 67 4.26 13.74 3.57
CA LEU A 67 3.24 13.26 2.65
C LEU A 67 2.97 11.76 2.84
N ALA A 68 4.02 10.94 2.92
CA ALA A 68 3.90 9.51 3.20
C ALA A 68 3.19 9.25 4.54
N ALA A 69 3.58 9.96 5.61
CA ALA A 69 2.96 9.85 6.92
C ALA A 69 1.47 10.20 6.90
N ALA A 70 1.09 11.29 6.23
CA ALA A 70 -0.30 11.71 6.09
C ALA A 70 -1.14 10.66 5.33
N LEU A 71 -0.61 10.12 4.22
CA LEU A 71 -1.28 9.09 3.44
C LEU A 71 -1.45 7.78 4.25
N THR A 72 -0.43 7.35 4.98
CA THR A 72 -0.52 6.17 5.86
C THR A 72 -1.56 6.38 6.97
N MET A 73 -1.64 7.58 7.55
CA MET A 73 -2.64 7.89 8.57
C MET A 73 -4.06 7.82 8.01
N ILE A 74 -4.30 8.39 6.82
CA ILE A 74 -5.60 8.32 6.12
C ILE A 74 -5.97 6.86 5.83
N ALA A 75 -5.03 6.07 5.28
CA ALA A 75 -5.28 4.65 4.99
C ALA A 75 -5.61 3.86 6.25
N THR A 76 -4.91 4.11 7.35
CA THR A 76 -5.14 3.46 8.64
C THR A 76 -6.53 3.80 9.19
N LEU A 77 -6.93 5.08 9.13
CA LEU A 77 -8.26 5.53 9.54
C LEU A 77 -9.36 4.90 8.67
N TRP A 78 -9.12 4.78 7.37
CA TRP A 78 -10.07 4.14 6.45
C TRP A 78 -10.27 2.66 6.76
N ILE A 79 -9.18 1.90 6.94
CA ILE A 79 -9.23 0.49 7.34
C ILE A 79 -9.92 0.33 8.71
N ALA A 80 -9.60 1.19 9.67
CA ALA A 80 -10.23 1.19 10.99
C ALA A 80 -11.74 1.47 10.90
N ARG A 81 -12.16 2.38 10.02
CA ARG A 81 -13.57 2.70 9.81
C ARG A 81 -14.33 1.55 9.15
N VAL A 82 -13.73 0.90 8.14
CA VAL A 82 -14.32 -0.28 7.47
C VAL A 82 -14.53 -1.43 8.46
N ARG A 83 -13.57 -1.65 9.37
CA ARG A 83 -13.71 -2.66 10.43
C ARG A 83 -14.83 -2.36 11.43
N SER A 84 -15.21 -1.09 11.62
CA SER A 84 -16.29 -0.71 12.53
C SER A 84 -17.70 -0.89 11.94
N VAL A 85 -17.83 -1.05 10.62
CA VAL A 85 -19.12 -1.19 9.92
C VAL A 85 -19.51 -2.66 9.69
N ASN A 86 -18.54 -3.57 9.78
CA ASN A 86 -18.68 -5.01 9.54
C ASN A 86 -18.62 -5.78 10.85
#